data_AF-A0A517MX16-F1
#
_entry.id   AF-A0A517MX16-F1
#
_cell.length_a   1.000
_cell.length_b   1.000
_cell.length_c   1.000
_cell.angle_alpha   90.00
_cell.angle_beta   90.00
_cell.angle_gamma   90.00
#
_symmetry.space_group_name_H-M   'P 1'
#
loop_
_entity.id
_entity.type
_entity.pdbx_description
1 polymer ?
#
loop_
_entity_poly.entity_id
_entity_poly.type
_entity_poly.pdbx_seq_one_letter_code
_entity_poly.pdbx_strand_id
1 'polypeptide(L)'
;MKKSGKRSGFSLLELLAVVTILGIIASIIVPRVTVSSDTAKQKVRAHHIGTLNASVERFYIDNGTWPDDAAPFSAGNLDSVYLPDGAPTDPTGVGYTYNATKERFE
;
A
#
# COMPACT_ATOMS: atom_id res chain seq x y z
N MET A 1 -17.22 -49.15 50.97
CA MET A 1 -17.91 -47.85 51.12
C MET A 1 -17.42 -46.91 50.02
N LYS A 2 -18.27 -46.55 49.05
CA LYS A 2 -17.87 -45.78 47.85
C LYS A 2 -18.24 -44.31 48.07
N LYS A 3 -17.26 -43.44 48.33
CA LYS A 3 -17.48 -41.99 48.49
C LYS A 3 -17.91 -41.41 47.14
N SER A 4 -19.16 -40.96 47.05
CA SER A 4 -19.68 -40.24 45.88
C SER A 4 -19.00 -38.88 45.80
N GLY A 5 -18.22 -38.66 44.73
CA GLY A 5 -17.61 -37.36 44.45
C GLY A 5 -18.70 -36.32 44.19
N LYS A 6 -18.68 -35.24 44.97
CA LYS A 6 -19.63 -34.13 44.86
C LYS A 6 -19.43 -33.50 43.48
N ARG A 7 -20.42 -33.64 42.58
CA ARG A 7 -20.40 -32.94 41.28
C ARG A 7 -20.54 -31.45 41.56
N SER A 8 -19.48 -30.69 41.34
CA SER A 8 -19.52 -29.22 41.34
C SER A 8 -20.23 -28.76 40.06
N GLY A 9 -21.46 -28.25 40.20
CA GLY A 9 -22.17 -27.59 39.12
C GLY A 9 -21.64 -26.17 38.91
N PHE A 10 -21.74 -25.69 37.67
CA PHE A 10 -21.36 -24.35 37.25
C PHE A 10 -22.27 -23.29 37.91
N SER A 11 -21.71 -22.21 38.44
CA SER A 11 -22.48 -21.10 38.99
C SER A 11 -22.97 -20.16 37.89
N LEU A 12 -24.18 -19.61 38.06
CA LEU A 12 -24.70 -18.55 37.18
C LEU A 12 -23.79 -17.31 37.19
N LEU A 13 -23.16 -17.02 38.34
CA LEU A 13 -22.20 -15.91 38.46
C LEU A 13 -20.93 -16.15 37.65
N GLU A 14 -20.45 -17.41 37.57
CA GLU A 14 -19.28 -17.75 36.75
C GLU A 14 -19.60 -17.56 35.27
N LEU A 15 -20.79 -17.96 34.82
CA LEU A 15 -21.21 -17.73 33.44
C LEU A 15 -21.34 -16.23 33.14
N LEU A 16 -21.95 -15.47 34.05
CA LEU A 16 -22.15 -14.03 33.93
C LEU A 16 -20.81 -13.29 33.80
N ALA A 17 -19.84 -13.61 34.65
CA ALA A 17 -18.51 -12.99 34.60
C ALA A 17 -17.80 -13.28 33.28
N VAL A 18 -17.89 -14.52 32.78
CA VAL A 18 -17.26 -14.93 31.52
C VAL A 18 -17.85 -14.19 30.32
N VAL A 19 -19.18 -14.16 30.17
CA VAL A 19 -19.81 -13.47 29.03
C VAL A 19 -19.61 -11.96 29.09
N THR A 20 -19.49 -11.39 30.30
CA THR A 20 -19.18 -9.97 30.49
C THR A 20 -17.76 -9.65 30.01
N ILE A 21 -16.76 -10.44 30.42
CA ILE A 21 -15.37 -10.26 29.97
C ILE A 21 -15.24 -10.48 28.46
N LEU A 22 -15.92 -11.50 27.92
CA LEU A 22 -15.96 -11.74 26.47
C LEU A 22 -16.59 -10.57 25.70
N GLY A 23 -17.67 -9.96 26.22
CA GLY A 23 -18.28 -8.77 25.63
C GLY A 23 -17.36 -7.56 25.62
N ILE A 24 -16.61 -7.33 26.70
CA ILE A 24 -15.62 -6.25 26.79
C ILE A 24 -14.51 -6.46 25.76
N ILE A 25 -13.93 -7.66 25.69
CA ILE A 25 -12.83 -7.96 24.75
C ILE A 25 -13.32 -7.90 23.30
N ALA A 26 -14.50 -8.44 23.01
CA ALA A 26 -15.09 -8.42 21.67
C ALA A 26 -15.32 -7.01 21.14
N SER A 27 -15.58 -6.03 22.02
CA SER A 27 -15.77 -4.62 21.63
C SER A 27 -14.49 -3.93 21.15
N ILE A 28 -13.31 -4.42 21.55
CA ILE A 28 -12.02 -3.76 21.30
C ILE A 28 -11.31 -4.34 20.06
N ILE A 29 -11.63 -5.57 19.67
CA ILE A 29 -10.81 -6.39 18.76
C ILE A 29 -11.03 -6.11 17.25
N VAL A 30 -11.39 -4.88 16.88
CA VAL A 30 -11.75 -4.44 15.51
C VAL A 30 -10.57 -3.74 14.80
N PRO A 31 -9.30 -4.17 14.88
CA PRO A 31 -8.18 -3.26 14.63
C PRO A 31 -8.24 -2.59 13.25
N ARG A 32 -7.88 -1.30 13.28
CA ARG A 32 -7.85 -0.34 12.18
C ARG A 32 -6.73 -0.70 11.19
N VAL A 33 -7.06 -1.37 10.08
CA VAL A 33 -6.08 -1.68 9.01
C VAL A 33 -6.29 -0.83 7.75
N THR A 34 -7.37 -0.06 7.66
CA THR A 34 -7.74 0.64 6.42
C THR A 34 -6.90 1.88 6.11
N VAL A 35 -6.38 2.58 7.12
CA VAL A 35 -5.60 3.83 6.90
C VAL A 35 -4.19 3.55 6.38
N SER A 36 -3.62 2.39 6.72
CA SER A 36 -2.25 2.05 6.31
C SER A 36 -2.15 1.76 4.82
N SER A 37 -3.18 1.18 4.20
CA SER A 37 -3.14 0.83 2.78
C SER A 37 -3.12 2.06 1.89
N ASP A 38 -3.94 3.06 2.16
CA ASP A 38 -4.01 4.27 1.32
C ASP A 38 -2.75 5.12 1.47
N THR A 39 -2.24 5.26 2.70
CA THR A 39 -0.96 5.92 2.96
C THR A 39 0.20 5.18 2.28
N ALA A 40 0.20 3.85 2.29
CA ALA A 40 1.22 3.05 1.62
C ALA A 40 1.18 3.24 0.11
N LYS A 41 -0.01 3.22 -0.52
CA LYS A 41 -0.18 3.48 -1.95
C LYS A 41 0.36 4.85 -2.35
N GLN A 42 0.06 5.90 -1.57
CA GLN A 42 0.58 7.25 -1.82
C GLN A 42 2.10 7.32 -1.71
N LYS A 43 2.70 6.66 -0.71
CA LYS A 43 4.16 6.59 -0.55
C LYS A 43 4.84 5.87 -1.72
N VAL A 44 4.27 4.75 -2.15
CA VAL A 44 4.78 4.00 -3.32
C VAL A 44 4.66 4.85 -4.59
N ARG A 45 3.53 5.55 -4.79
CA ARG A 45 3.35 6.48 -5.91
C ARG A 45 4.40 7.58 -5.93
N ALA A 46 4.67 8.21 -4.78
CA ALA A 46 5.72 9.24 -4.67
C ALA A 46 7.12 8.68 -4.99
N HIS A 47 7.42 7.46 -4.55
CA HIS A 47 8.68 6.79 -4.87
C HIS A 47 8.83 6.51 -6.38
N HIS A 48 7.78 5.99 -7.02
CA HIS A 48 7.77 5.74 -8.46
C HIS A 48 7.94 7.04 -9.26
N ILE A 49 7.25 8.13 -8.89
CA ILE A 49 7.43 9.46 -9.52
C ILE A 49 8.89 9.91 -9.42
N GLY A 50 9.53 9.75 -8.26
CA GLY A 50 10.95 10.08 -8.09
C GLY A 50 11.86 9.28 -9.02
N THR A 51 11.59 7.97 -9.16
CA THR A 51 12.34 7.07 -10.04
C THR A 51 12.16 7.44 -11.51
N LEU A 52 10.92 7.73 -11.91
CA LEU A 52 10.57 8.16 -13.26
C LEU A 52 11.25 9.50 -13.62
N ASN A 53 11.21 10.48 -12.71
CA ASN A 53 11.87 11.77 -12.90
C ASN A 53 13.40 11.64 -13.04
N ALA A 54 14.03 10.77 -12.24
CA ALA A 54 15.45 10.48 -12.37
C ALA A 54 15.79 9.83 -13.73
N SER A 55 14.89 8.99 -14.24
CA SER A 55 15.05 8.34 -15.55
C SER A 55 14.95 9.37 -16.69
N VAL A 56 14.03 10.34 -16.58
CA VAL A 56 13.88 11.44 -17.54
C VAL A 56 15.07 12.39 -17.54
N GLU A 57 15.58 12.73 -16.36
CA GLU A 57 16.80 13.53 -16.23
C GLU A 57 17.99 12.82 -16.87
N ARG A 58 18.10 11.50 -16.69
CA ARG A 58 19.11 10.70 -17.37
C ARG A 58 18.94 10.70 -18.89
N PHE A 59 17.72 10.56 -19.39
CA PHE A 59 17.43 10.65 -20.83
C PHE A 59 17.87 12.00 -21.41
N TYR A 60 17.62 13.09 -20.69
CA TYR A 60 18.06 14.42 -21.09
C TYR A 60 19.59 14.56 -21.11
N ILE A 61 20.29 13.97 -20.14
CA ILE A 61 21.76 13.97 -20.12
C ILE A 61 22.35 13.27 -21.35
N ASP A 62 21.74 12.16 -21.78
CA ASP A 62 22.27 11.34 -22.87
C ASP A 62 21.85 11.83 -24.27
N ASN A 63 20.64 12.39 -24.41
CA ASN A 63 20.08 12.81 -25.72
C ASN A 63 20.06 14.34 -25.91
N GLY A 64 20.22 15.12 -24.85
CA GLY A 64 20.15 16.59 -24.88
C GLY A 64 18.75 17.16 -25.07
N THR A 65 17.72 16.32 -25.04
CA THR A 65 16.31 16.69 -25.24
C THR A 65 15.43 15.98 -24.23
N TRP A 66 14.34 16.61 -23.82
CA TRP A 66 13.34 15.99 -22.95
C TRP A 66 12.41 15.06 -23.74
N PRO A 67 11.85 14.02 -23.09
CA PRO A 67 10.88 13.13 -23.72
C PRO A 67 9.56 13.85 -24.01
N ASP A 68 8.81 13.34 -25.00
CA ASP A 68 7.51 13.87 -25.42
C ASP A 68 6.38 13.41 -24.48
N ASP A 69 5.39 14.29 -24.27
CA ASP A 69 4.14 14.09 -23.53
C ASP A 69 3.36 12.87 -24.02
N ALA A 70 3.28 12.71 -25.35
CA ALA A 70 2.31 11.81 -25.95
C ALA A 70 2.62 10.33 -25.69
N ALA A 71 3.89 9.99 -25.49
CA ALA A 71 4.33 8.61 -25.31
C ALA A 71 5.71 8.52 -24.61
N PRO A 72 5.85 8.97 -23.36
CA PRO A 72 7.14 9.03 -22.69
C PRO A 72 7.78 7.65 -22.51
N PHE A 73 7.00 6.56 -22.51
CA PHE A 73 7.49 5.18 -22.35
C PHE A 73 7.66 4.42 -23.68
N SER A 74 7.67 5.12 -24.81
CA SER A 74 7.83 4.52 -26.14
C SER A 74 9.30 4.41 -26.55
N ALA A 75 9.57 3.56 -27.55
CA ALA A 75 10.90 3.43 -28.15
C ALA A 75 11.39 4.77 -28.69
N GLY A 76 12.51 5.28 -28.14
CA GLY A 76 13.10 6.58 -28.48
C GLY A 76 12.81 7.70 -27.49
N ASN A 77 11.92 7.49 -26.51
CA ASN A 77 11.81 8.31 -25.30
C ASN A 77 12.46 7.54 -24.14
N LEU A 78 11.72 7.22 -23.10
CA LEU A 78 12.18 6.37 -22.00
C LEU A 78 12.06 4.90 -22.44
N ASP A 79 13.11 4.41 -23.08
CA ASP A 79 13.23 2.99 -23.41
C ASP A 79 13.63 2.13 -22.19
N SER A 80 13.83 0.84 -22.41
CA SER A 80 14.30 -0.09 -21.38
C SER A 80 15.72 0.19 -20.88
N VAL A 81 16.50 1.07 -21.52
CA VAL A 81 17.83 1.48 -21.04
C VAL A 81 17.69 2.41 -19.84
N TYR A 82 16.72 3.31 -19.87
CA TYR A 82 16.43 4.22 -18.74
C TYR A 82 15.48 3.61 -17.72
N LEU A 83 14.60 2.69 -18.16
CA LEU A 83 13.64 1.96 -17.33
C LEU A 83 13.84 0.44 -17.49
N PRO A 84 14.87 -0.16 -16.87
CA PRO A 84 15.20 -1.57 -17.06
C PRO A 84 14.10 -2.53 -16.57
N ASP A 85 13.36 -2.13 -15.54
CA ASP A 85 12.24 -2.90 -14.99
C ASP A 85 10.90 -2.55 -15.67
N GLY A 86 10.92 -1.70 -16.71
CA GLY A 86 9.75 -1.15 -17.36
C GLY A 86 9.10 -0.01 -16.57
N ALA A 87 8.04 0.58 -17.14
CA ALA A 87 7.29 1.63 -16.47
C ALA A 87 6.55 1.07 -15.24
N PRO A 88 6.75 1.66 -14.03
CA PRO A 88 6.04 1.21 -12.85
C PRO A 88 4.53 1.40 -13.02
N THR A 89 3.75 0.49 -12.46
CA THR A 89 2.28 0.62 -12.40
C THR A 89 1.89 1.46 -11.19
N ASP A 90 0.98 2.42 -11.38
CA ASP A 90 0.52 3.27 -10.29
C ASP A 90 -0.41 2.50 -9.33
N PRO A 91 -0.09 2.42 -8.02
CA PRO A 91 -0.92 1.75 -7.03
C PRO A 91 -2.26 2.46 -6.76
N THR A 92 -2.44 3.70 -7.22
CA THR A 92 -3.70 4.45 -7.10
C THR A 92 -4.66 4.26 -8.28
N GLY A 93 -4.17 3.70 -9.40
CA GLY A 93 -4.96 3.40 -10.60
C GLY A 93 -5.19 4.60 -11.55
N VAL A 94 -4.60 5.76 -11.27
CA VAL A 94 -4.70 6.95 -12.13
C VAL A 94 -3.60 6.93 -13.22
N GLY A 95 -2.50 6.21 -12.97
CA GLY A 95 -1.35 6.17 -13.86
C GLY A 95 -0.38 7.32 -13.61
N TYR A 96 0.74 7.33 -14.34
CA TYR A 96 1.72 8.41 -14.32
C TYR A 96 1.56 9.27 -15.56
N THR A 97 1.40 10.58 -15.36
CA THR A 97 1.32 11.53 -16.48
C THR A 97 2.60 12.34 -16.54
N TYR A 98 3.19 12.45 -17.73
CA TYR A 98 4.35 13.31 -17.94
C TYR A 98 3.89 14.71 -18.34
N ASN A 99 4.37 15.73 -17.61
CA ASN A 99 4.09 17.12 -17.92
C ASN A 99 5.27 17.70 -18.70
N ALA A 100 5.14 17.84 -20.02
CA ALA A 100 6.21 18.37 -20.86
C ALA A 100 6.54 19.86 -20.59
N THR A 101 5.64 20.62 -19.96
CA THR A 101 5.93 22.02 -19.56
C THR A 101 6.80 22.09 -18.30
N LYS A 102 6.66 21.10 -17.41
CA LYS A 102 7.44 21.00 -16.16
C LYS A 102 8.59 19.99 -16.24
N GLU A 103 8.69 19.28 -17.36
CA GLU A 103 9.71 18.25 -17.64
C GLU A 103 9.72 17.13 -16.58
N ARG A 104 8.55 16.83 -15.99
CA ARG A 104 8.42 15.93 -14.83
C ARG A 104 7.11 15.13 -14.83
N PHE A 105 7.14 13.97 -14.20
CA PHE A 105 5.99 13.11 -13.93
C PHE A 105 5.18 13.56 -12.71
N GLU A 106 3.85 13.42 -12.82
CA GLU A 106 2.84 13.74 -11.81
C GLU A 106 1.88 12.58 -11.51
#